data_AF-A0A076FCM9-F1
#
_entry.id   AF-A0A076FCM9-F1
#
_cell.length_a   1.000
_cell.length_b   1.000
_cell.length_c   1.000
_cell.angle_alpha   90.00
_cell.angle_beta   90.00
_cell.angle_gamma   90.00
#
_symmetry.space_group_name_H-M   'P 1'
#
loop_
_entity.id
_entity.type
_entity.pdbx_description
1 polymer ?
#
loop_
_entity_poly.entity_id
_entity_poly.type
_entity_poly.pdbx_seq_one_letter_code
_entity_poly.pdbx_strand_id
1 'polypeptide(L)'
;LKTIVGALIQSVKKLSDVMILTVFCLSVFALIGLQLFMGNLRHKCLLWPPDNSTYTINVVSYFNSSMGENGTFVNTTVTTFNWEEYVRDDSHFYFLEGQNDALLCGNGSDAGQCPEGYMCVKAGRNPNYGYTSFDTFSWAFLSLFRLMTQDFWENLYQLTLRAAGKTYMIFFVLVIFLGSFYLINLILAVVAMAYEEQNQATMEEAEQKEAEF
;
A
#
# COMPACT_ATOMS: atom_id res chain seq x y z
N LEU A 1 21.95 25.18 25.38
CA LEU A 1 21.80 24.33 24.17
C LEU A 1 22.50 22.97 24.32
N LYS A 2 23.81 22.91 24.62
CA LYS A 2 24.54 21.63 24.82
C LYS A 2 23.89 20.71 25.86
N THR A 3 23.44 21.26 26.99
CA THR A 3 22.75 20.51 28.06
C THR A 3 21.41 19.92 27.61
N ILE A 4 20.65 20.67 26.81
CA ILE A 4 19.34 20.22 26.27
C ILE A 4 19.55 19.08 25.27
N VAL A 5 20.53 19.21 24.37
CA VAL A 5 20.87 18.14 23.41
C VAL A 5 21.36 16.89 24.13
N GLY A 6 22.15 17.03 25.20
CA GLY A 6 22.59 15.91 26.04
C GLY A 6 21.43 15.17 26.71
N ALA A 7 20.49 15.92 27.31
CA ALA A 7 19.29 15.35 27.93
C ALA A 7 18.39 14.62 26.93
N LEU A 8 18.25 15.14 25.70
CA LEU A 8 17.50 14.49 24.63
C LEU A 8 18.16 13.17 24.18
N ILE A 9 19.48 13.17 23.95
CA ILE A 9 20.22 11.95 23.55
C ILE A 9 20.11 10.87 24.63
N GLN A 10 20.20 11.25 25.90
CA GLN A 10 20.05 10.32 27.01
C GLN A 10 18.63 9.72 27.09
N SER A 11 17.61 10.52 26.76
CA SER A 11 16.22 10.06 26.66
C SER A 11 16.01 9.07 25.52
N VAL A 12 16.61 9.31 24.34
CA VAL A 12 16.54 8.39 23.20
C VAL A 12 17.16 7.02 23.53
N LYS A 13 18.25 7.00 24.32
CA LYS A 13 18.89 5.75 24.73
C LYS A 13 17.97 4.87 25.59
N LYS A 14 17.12 5.47 26.44
CA LYS A 14 16.11 4.74 27.24
C LYS A 14 14.97 4.21 26.38
N LEU A 15 14.65 4.89 25.27
CA LEU A 15 13.64 4.44 24.31
C LEU A 15 14.12 3.35 23.34
N SER A 16 15.42 3.04 23.33
CA SER A 16 16.03 2.05 22.43
C SER A 16 15.30 0.71 22.44
N ASP A 17 14.98 0.19 23.64
CA ASP A 17 14.35 -1.13 23.77
C ASP A 17 12.93 -1.14 23.17
N VAL A 18 12.16 -0.08 23.44
CA VAL A 18 10.84 0.14 22.84
C VAL A 18 10.93 0.25 21.32
N MET A 19 11.93 0.98 20.81
CA MET A 19 12.13 1.14 19.37
C MET A 19 12.50 -0.18 18.68
N ILE A 20 13.27 -1.05 19.35
CA ILE A 20 13.57 -2.38 18.81
C ILE A 20 12.30 -3.24 18.77
N LEU A 21 11.52 -3.24 19.86
CA LEU A 21 10.25 -3.95 19.93
C LEU A 21 9.25 -3.46 18.87
N THR A 22 9.12 -2.15 18.68
CA THR A 22 8.19 -1.57 17.69
C THR A 22 8.58 -1.98 16.27
N VAL A 23 9.86 -1.86 15.91
CA VAL A 23 10.36 -2.27 14.58
C VAL A 23 10.16 -3.77 14.37
N PHE A 24 10.40 -4.60 15.38
CA PHE A 24 10.16 -6.04 15.30
C PHE A 24 8.67 -6.36 15.06
N CYS A 25 7.77 -5.80 15.87
CA CYS A 25 6.32 -6.00 15.71
C CYS A 25 5.83 -5.52 14.34
N LEU A 26 6.26 -4.32 13.91
CA LEU A 26 5.92 -3.79 12.58
C LEU A 26 6.43 -4.69 11.45
N SER A 27 7.63 -5.27 11.60
CA SER A 27 8.19 -6.18 10.61
C SER A 27 7.36 -7.45 10.46
N VAL A 28 6.89 -8.02 11.59
CA VAL A 28 5.99 -9.20 11.57
C VAL A 28 4.67 -8.87 10.86
N PHE A 29 4.03 -7.75 11.21
CA PHE A 29 2.79 -7.34 10.54
C PHE A 29 3.01 -6.97 9.07
N ALA A 30 4.15 -6.41 8.71
CA ALA A 30 4.50 -6.09 7.33
C ALA A 30 4.63 -7.36 6.48
N LEU A 31 5.22 -8.44 7.02
CA LEU A 31 5.28 -9.73 6.32
C LEU A 31 3.90 -10.36 6.13
N ILE A 32 3.03 -10.27 7.14
CA ILE A 32 1.64 -10.74 7.03
C ILE A 32 0.88 -9.91 5.99
N GLY A 33 0.99 -8.58 6.05
CA GLY A 33 0.34 -7.67 5.11
C GLY A 33 0.83 -7.84 3.67
N LEU A 34 2.14 -8.02 3.48
CA LEU A 34 2.75 -8.36 2.19
C LEU A 34 2.12 -9.64 1.64
N GLN A 35 2.06 -10.72 2.43
CA GLN A 35 1.53 -12.00 1.96
C GLN A 35 0.03 -11.96 1.66
N LEU A 36 -0.76 -11.18 2.41
CA LEU A 36 -2.20 -11.06 2.20
C LEU A 36 -2.57 -10.15 1.02
N PHE A 37 -1.81 -9.07 0.80
CA PHE A 37 -2.21 -7.98 -0.10
C PHE A 37 -1.27 -7.76 -1.28
N MET A 38 -0.37 -8.72 -1.56
CA MET A 38 0.62 -8.62 -2.64
C MET A 38 -0.03 -8.32 -4.00
N GLY A 39 0.14 -7.09 -4.48
CA GLY A 39 -0.37 -6.64 -5.77
C GLY A 39 -1.87 -6.42 -5.85
N ASN A 40 -2.61 -6.48 -4.74
CA ASN A 40 -4.05 -6.18 -4.75
C ASN A 40 -4.32 -4.70 -5.08
N LEU A 41 -3.44 -3.80 -4.65
CA LEU A 41 -3.55 -2.35 -4.94
C LEU A 41 -3.26 -2.01 -6.42
N ARG A 42 -2.84 -2.98 -7.24
CA ARG A 42 -2.75 -2.84 -8.70
C ARG A 42 -4.01 -3.28 -9.44
N HIS A 43 -5.05 -3.73 -8.74
CA HIS A 43 -6.29 -4.11 -9.41
C HIS A 43 -7.06 -2.85 -9.84
N LYS A 44 -7.32 -2.72 -11.13
CA LYS A 44 -8.00 -1.58 -11.75
C LYS A 44 -9.17 -2.05 -12.60
N CYS A 45 -10.18 -1.20 -12.70
CA CYS A 45 -11.28 -1.39 -13.65
C CYS A 45 -10.82 -0.97 -15.05
N LEU A 46 -10.64 -1.95 -15.93
CA LEU A 46 -10.28 -1.76 -17.34
C LEU A 46 -11.51 -1.93 -18.21
N LEU A 47 -11.69 -1.06 -19.20
CA LEU A 47 -12.79 -1.15 -20.16
C LEU A 47 -12.71 -2.49 -20.91
N TRP A 48 -13.85 -3.18 -21.03
CA TRP A 48 -13.95 -4.39 -21.83
C TRP A 48 -13.77 -4.02 -23.31
N PRO A 49 -12.83 -4.66 -24.03
CA PRO A 49 -12.66 -4.41 -25.46
C PRO A 49 -13.95 -4.66 -26.23
N PRO A 50 -14.35 -3.80 -27.18
CA PRO A 50 -15.57 -4.01 -27.97
C PRO A 50 -15.50 -5.30 -28.78
N ASP A 51 -16.64 -5.99 -28.92
CA ASP A 51 -16.84 -7.37 -29.42
C ASP A 51 -16.19 -7.73 -30.78
N ASN A 52 -15.66 -6.76 -31.53
CA ASN A 52 -14.85 -7.02 -32.73
C ASN A 52 -13.45 -7.57 -32.41
N SER A 53 -13.00 -7.56 -31.15
CA SER A 53 -11.79 -8.26 -30.71
C SER A 53 -12.17 -9.62 -30.13
N THR A 54 -12.54 -10.56 -31.00
CA THR A 54 -12.61 -11.98 -30.64
C THR A 54 -11.28 -12.40 -30.02
N TYR A 55 -11.32 -12.97 -28.81
CA TYR A 55 -10.20 -13.63 -28.15
C TYR A 55 -9.70 -14.79 -29.03
N THR A 56 -8.88 -14.50 -30.03
CA THR A 56 -8.12 -15.51 -30.76
C THR A 56 -6.66 -15.37 -30.35
N ILE A 57 -6.31 -16.00 -29.23
CA ILE A 57 -4.91 -16.34 -28.98
C ILE A 57 -4.61 -17.49 -29.94
N ASN A 58 -3.97 -17.18 -31.09
CA ASN A 58 -3.12 -18.08 -31.85
C ASN A 58 -2.29 -17.28 -32.87
N VAL A 59 -1.00 -17.61 -32.93
CA VAL A 59 0.12 -16.84 -33.51
C VAL A 59 0.27 -17.11 -35.03
N VAL A 60 0.94 -16.16 -35.72
CA VAL A 60 1.61 -16.20 -37.04
C VAL A 60 0.83 -15.58 -38.21
N SER A 61 1.38 -14.49 -38.76
CA SER A 61 1.03 -13.96 -40.08
C SER A 61 1.54 -14.90 -41.18
N TYR A 62 0.70 -15.81 -41.65
CA TYR A 62 0.91 -16.44 -42.95
C TYR A 62 0.38 -15.52 -44.04
N PHE A 63 1.25 -15.16 -44.98
CA PHE A 63 0.84 -14.59 -46.26
C PHE A 63 0.05 -15.66 -47.03
N ASN A 64 -1.27 -15.73 -46.85
CA ASN A 64 -2.12 -16.63 -47.63
C ASN A 64 -2.60 -15.89 -48.89
N SER A 65 -1.85 -16.04 -49.97
CA SER A 65 -2.31 -15.65 -51.30
C SER A 65 -3.36 -16.65 -51.78
N SER A 66 -4.64 -16.44 -51.44
CA SER A 66 -5.72 -17.19 -52.10
C SER A 66 -6.06 -16.51 -53.43
N MET A 67 -5.68 -17.15 -54.54
CA MET A 67 -6.07 -16.73 -55.88
C MET A 67 -7.57 -17.05 -56.07
N GLY A 68 -8.43 -16.04 -56.00
CA GLY A 68 -9.85 -16.20 -56.33
C GLY A 68 -10.04 -16.53 -57.82
N GLU A 69 -11.14 -17.19 -58.16
CA GLU A 69 -11.50 -17.62 -59.54
C GLU A 69 -11.51 -16.49 -60.59
N ASN A 70 -11.39 -15.22 -60.19
CA ASN A 70 -11.33 -14.04 -61.07
C ASN A 70 -10.01 -13.25 -60.99
N GLY A 71 -8.92 -13.82 -60.45
CA GLY A 71 -7.58 -13.19 -60.48
C GLY A 71 -7.41 -11.94 -59.60
N THR A 72 -8.33 -11.66 -58.67
CA THR A 72 -8.22 -10.54 -57.72
C THR A 72 -7.40 -10.93 -56.50
N PHE A 73 -6.29 -10.22 -56.27
CA PHE A 73 -5.45 -10.34 -55.08
C PHE A 73 -6.12 -9.65 -53.89
N VAL A 74 -6.56 -10.41 -52.89
CA VAL A 74 -7.18 -9.87 -51.67
C VAL A 74 -6.10 -9.75 -50.59
N ASN A 75 -5.71 -8.51 -50.27
CA ASN A 75 -4.87 -8.20 -49.10
C ASN A 75 -5.75 -8.13 -47.84
N THR A 76 -5.90 -9.25 -47.14
CA THR A 76 -6.57 -9.25 -45.84
C THR A 76 -5.57 -8.87 -44.74
N THR A 77 -5.63 -7.63 -44.25
CA THR A 77 -4.91 -7.21 -43.05
C THR A 77 -5.71 -7.61 -41.81
N VAL A 78 -5.24 -8.63 -41.08
CA VAL A 78 -5.81 -9.01 -39.78
C VAL A 78 -5.04 -8.28 -38.68
N THR A 79 -5.69 -7.34 -37.99
CA THR A 79 -5.11 -6.63 -36.85
C THR A 79 -5.24 -7.50 -35.60
N THR A 80 -4.11 -7.99 -35.06
CA THR A 80 -4.08 -8.73 -33.80
C THR A 80 -4.21 -7.76 -32.62
N PHE A 81 -5.17 -8.00 -31.72
CA PHE A 81 -5.32 -7.23 -30.50
C PHE A 81 -4.12 -7.46 -29.55
N ASN A 82 -3.43 -6.39 -29.15
CA ASN A 82 -2.28 -6.46 -28.26
C ASN A 82 -2.69 -6.11 -26.82
N TRP A 83 -2.87 -7.13 -25.98
CA TRP A 83 -3.26 -6.96 -24.58
C TRP A 83 -2.26 -6.12 -23.78
N GLU A 84 -0.95 -6.28 -24.01
CA GLU A 84 0.07 -5.56 -23.25
C GLU A 84 0.12 -4.06 -23.56
N GLU A 85 -0.25 -3.68 -24.78
CA GLU A 85 -0.36 -2.28 -25.19
C GLU A 85 -1.66 -1.67 -24.69
N TYR A 86 -2.76 -2.42 -24.78
CA TYR A 86 -4.07 -2.00 -24.30
C TYR A 86 -4.08 -1.71 -22.79
N VAL A 87 -3.44 -2.59 -22.01
CA VAL A 87 -3.35 -2.47 -20.54
C VAL A 87 -2.37 -1.37 -20.09
N ARG A 88 -1.46 -0.95 -20.97
CA ARG A 88 -0.50 0.12 -20.69
C ARG A 88 -1.08 1.51 -20.89
N ASP A 89 -2.14 1.61 -21.68
CA ASP A 89 -2.84 2.86 -21.91
C ASP A 89 -3.75 3.19 -20.73
N ASP A 90 -3.36 4.22 -19.97
CA ASP A 90 -4.11 4.68 -18.80
C ASP A 90 -5.52 5.16 -19.16
N SER A 91 -5.80 5.52 -20.43
CA SER A 91 -7.11 6.03 -20.86
C SER A 91 -8.23 4.98 -20.83
N HIS A 92 -7.89 3.68 -20.85
CA HIS A 92 -8.86 2.59 -20.76
C HIS A 92 -9.28 2.27 -19.33
N PHE A 93 -8.64 2.86 -18.32
CA PHE A 93 -9.05 2.68 -16.94
C PHE A 93 -10.20 3.60 -16.56
N TYR A 94 -11.02 3.13 -15.61
CA TYR A 94 -12.09 3.95 -15.05
C TYR A 94 -11.56 4.89 -13.96
N PHE A 95 -11.83 6.19 -14.12
CA PHE A 95 -11.52 7.24 -13.13
C PHE A 95 -12.82 7.85 -12.60
N LEU A 96 -12.88 8.09 -11.29
CA LEU A 96 -13.97 8.86 -10.71
C LEU A 96 -13.74 10.35 -10.96
N GLU A 97 -14.83 11.10 -11.07
CA GLU A 97 -14.78 12.56 -11.18
C GLU A 97 -13.97 13.17 -10.02
N GLY A 98 -12.95 13.96 -10.37
CA GLY A 98 -12.06 14.61 -9.40
C GLY A 98 -10.97 13.74 -8.78
N GLN A 99 -10.81 12.48 -9.21
CA GLN A 99 -9.74 11.59 -8.75
C GLN A 99 -8.68 11.37 -9.85
N ASN A 100 -7.41 11.47 -9.48
CA ASN A 100 -6.28 11.26 -10.41
C ASN A 100 -5.87 9.78 -10.53
N ASP A 101 -6.30 8.94 -9.60
CA ASP A 101 -5.99 7.51 -9.59
C ASP A 101 -7.18 6.69 -10.11
N ALA A 102 -6.88 5.68 -10.92
CA ALA A 102 -7.89 4.76 -11.43
C ALA A 102 -8.54 3.95 -10.30
N LEU A 103 -9.84 3.69 -10.46
CA LEU A 103 -10.67 2.98 -9.48
C LEU A 103 -10.14 1.58 -9.19
N LEU A 104 -9.95 1.29 -7.90
CA LEU A 104 -9.60 -0.05 -7.44
C LEU A 104 -10.80 -0.98 -7.45
N CYS A 105 -10.53 -2.25 -7.74
CA CYS A 105 -11.51 -3.32 -7.77
C CYS A 105 -10.94 -4.63 -7.19
N GLY A 106 -11.80 -5.61 -6.96
CA GLY A 106 -11.37 -6.96 -6.61
C GLY A 106 -12.33 -8.01 -7.15
N ASN A 107 -11.80 -9.21 -7.41
CA ASN A 107 -12.61 -10.34 -7.92
C ASN A 107 -13.40 -11.06 -6.82
N GLY A 108 -13.17 -10.73 -5.54
CA GLY A 108 -13.96 -11.28 -4.44
C GLY A 108 -15.38 -10.73 -4.44
N SER A 109 -16.35 -11.55 -4.04
CA SER A 109 -17.74 -11.13 -3.86
C SER A 109 -17.89 -9.94 -2.90
N ASP A 110 -17.00 -9.88 -1.90
CA ASP A 110 -17.01 -8.84 -0.87
C ASP A 110 -16.14 -7.62 -1.23
N ALA A 111 -15.51 -7.62 -2.40
CA ALA A 111 -14.65 -6.56 -2.89
C ALA A 111 -15.42 -5.54 -3.74
N GLY A 112 -14.76 -4.44 -4.08
CA GLY A 112 -15.32 -3.39 -4.93
C GLY A 112 -15.51 -3.89 -6.36
N GLN A 113 -16.75 -3.81 -6.83
CA GLN A 113 -17.09 -4.13 -8.22
C GLN A 113 -16.82 -2.94 -9.16
N CYS A 114 -16.59 -3.26 -10.42
CA CYS A 114 -16.48 -2.29 -11.50
C CYS A 114 -17.86 -1.94 -12.08
N PRO A 115 -18.03 -0.78 -12.72
CA PRO A 115 -19.25 -0.44 -13.45
C PRO A 115 -19.43 -1.34 -14.68
N GLU A 116 -20.65 -1.35 -15.25
CA GLU A 116 -20.96 -2.14 -16.44
C GLU A 116 -20.01 -1.81 -17.61
N GLY A 117 -19.58 -2.85 -18.33
CA GLY A 117 -18.60 -2.72 -19.42
C GLY A 117 -17.14 -2.63 -18.97
N TYR A 118 -16.85 -2.67 -17.66
CA TYR A 118 -15.49 -2.74 -17.14
C TYR A 118 -15.23 -4.07 -16.43
N MET A 119 -14.02 -4.62 -16.61
CA MET A 119 -13.55 -5.80 -15.93
C MET A 119 -12.43 -5.47 -14.95
N CYS A 120 -12.33 -6.24 -13.87
CA CYS A 120 -11.25 -6.06 -12.90
C CYS A 120 -10.01 -6.82 -13.33
N VAL A 121 -8.89 -6.11 -13.52
CA VAL A 121 -7.61 -6.70 -13.92
C VAL A 121 -6.46 -6.14 -13.09
N LYS A 122 -5.44 -6.96 -12.87
CA LYS A 122 -4.21 -6.55 -12.20
C LYS A 122 -3.31 -5.83 -13.20
N ALA A 123 -3.39 -4.52 -13.23
CA ALA A 123 -2.78 -3.68 -14.25
C ALA A 123 -2.43 -2.28 -13.74
N GLY A 124 -1.43 -1.67 -14.37
CA GLY A 124 -1.05 -0.28 -14.10
C GLY A 124 -0.26 -0.09 -12.80
N ARG A 125 -0.19 1.18 -12.38
CA ARG A 125 0.58 1.62 -11.22
C ARG A 125 -0.24 1.56 -9.93
N ASN A 126 0.47 1.41 -8.81
CA ASN A 126 -0.10 1.53 -7.48
C ASN A 126 -0.61 2.97 -7.23
N PRO A 127 -1.61 3.16 -6.33
CA PRO A 127 -2.14 4.48 -5.98
C PRO A 127 -1.08 5.43 -5.39
N ASN A 128 -1.40 6.73 -5.36
CA ASN A 128 -0.57 7.78 -4.77
C ASN A 128 0.86 7.77 -5.35
N TYR A 129 0.98 7.91 -6.67
CA TYR A 129 2.26 7.90 -7.40
C TYR A 129 3.10 6.62 -7.24
N GLY A 130 2.46 5.52 -6.82
CA GLY A 130 3.13 4.24 -6.61
C GLY A 130 3.61 4.00 -5.18
N TYR A 131 3.45 4.97 -4.28
CA TYR A 131 3.93 4.87 -2.90
C TYR A 131 3.05 4.02 -2.00
N THR A 132 1.77 3.85 -2.34
CA THR A 132 0.84 3.03 -1.56
C THR A 132 0.78 1.63 -2.12
N SER A 133 1.55 0.69 -1.55
CA SER A 133 1.57 -0.69 -2.01
C SER A 133 1.98 -1.70 -0.93
N PHE A 134 1.60 -2.97 -1.14
CA PHE A 134 2.02 -4.12 -0.35
C PHE A 134 2.83 -5.10 -1.20
N ASP A 135 3.55 -4.62 -2.22
CA ASP A 135 4.20 -5.49 -3.20
C ASP A 135 5.61 -5.90 -2.80
N THR A 136 6.29 -5.03 -2.05
CA THR A 136 7.63 -5.27 -1.51
C THR A 136 7.61 -5.04 -0.01
N PHE A 137 8.55 -5.66 0.71
CA PHE A 137 8.65 -5.52 2.15
C PHE A 137 8.75 -4.05 2.59
N SER A 138 9.55 -3.22 1.91
CA SER A 138 9.74 -1.81 2.28
C SER A 138 8.47 -0.98 2.14
N TRP A 139 7.70 -1.16 1.06
CA TRP A 139 6.43 -0.44 0.88
C TRP A 139 5.34 -0.95 1.82
N ALA A 140 5.31 -2.26 2.08
CA ALA A 140 4.44 -2.84 3.09
C ALA A 140 4.78 -2.29 4.49
N PHE A 141 6.06 -2.25 4.86
CA PHE A 141 6.53 -1.69 6.13
C PHE A 141 6.14 -0.23 6.28
N LEU A 142 6.33 0.61 5.24
CA LEU A 142 5.91 2.01 5.26
C LEU A 142 4.39 2.15 5.41
N SER A 143 3.61 1.31 4.71
CA SER A 143 2.15 1.30 4.82
C SER A 143 1.67 0.88 6.21
N LEU A 144 2.33 -0.10 6.85
CA LEU A 144 2.06 -0.51 8.23
C LEU A 144 2.48 0.55 9.24
N PHE A 145 3.62 1.21 9.02
CA PHE A 145 4.06 2.33 9.85
C PHE A 145 3.04 3.47 9.82
N ARG A 146 2.52 3.80 8.63
CA ARG A 146 1.42 4.75 8.45
C ARG A 146 0.15 4.36 9.22
N LEU A 147 -0.19 3.07 9.28
CA LEU A 147 -1.31 2.57 10.10
C LEU A 147 -1.02 2.74 11.61
N MET A 148 0.21 2.46 12.05
CA MET A 148 0.61 2.61 13.45
C MET A 148 0.48 4.05 13.93
N THR A 149 0.97 5.01 13.13
CA THR A 149 0.92 6.45 13.46
C THR A 149 -0.45 7.08 13.19
N GLN A 150 -1.41 6.33 12.66
CA GLN A 150 -2.74 6.80 12.28
C GLN A 150 -2.68 8.00 11.30
N ASP A 151 -1.72 7.98 10.37
CA ASP A 151 -1.54 9.06 9.39
C ASP A 151 -2.32 8.76 8.09
N PHE A 152 -3.42 9.49 7.88
CA PHE A 152 -4.34 9.30 6.74
C PHE A 152 -4.73 7.83 6.52
N TRP A 153 -4.77 7.04 7.59
CA TRP A 153 -4.84 5.58 7.55
C TRP A 153 -6.16 5.07 6.96
N GLU A 154 -7.23 5.86 7.08
CA GLU A 154 -8.57 5.56 6.58
C GLU A 154 -8.60 5.42 5.06
N ASN A 155 -7.78 6.18 4.33
CA ASN A 155 -7.67 6.07 2.88
C ASN A 155 -7.00 4.76 2.49
N LEU A 156 -5.90 4.38 3.16
CA LEU A 156 -5.24 3.09 2.92
C LEU A 156 -6.19 1.92 3.23
N TYR A 157 -6.90 2.01 4.35
CA TYR A 157 -7.92 1.04 4.76
C TYR A 157 -9.02 0.87 3.70
N GLN A 158 -9.60 1.97 3.21
CA GLN A 158 -10.64 1.93 2.18
C GLN A 158 -10.12 1.34 0.87
N LEU A 159 -8.92 1.73 0.43
CA LEU A 159 -8.30 1.21 -0.80
C LEU A 159 -8.05 -0.30 -0.70
N THR A 160 -7.50 -0.78 0.43
CA THR A 160 -7.22 -2.20 0.61
C THR A 160 -8.50 -3.03 0.72
N LEU A 161 -9.52 -2.58 1.47
CA LEU A 161 -10.79 -3.32 1.54
C LEU A 161 -11.53 -3.34 0.20
N ARG A 162 -11.44 -2.25 -0.57
CA ARG A 162 -12.03 -2.23 -1.91
C ARG A 162 -11.34 -3.21 -2.85
N ALA A 163 -10.02 -3.35 -2.77
CA ALA A 163 -9.26 -4.24 -3.64
C ALA A 163 -9.27 -5.72 -3.20
N ALA A 164 -9.15 -5.98 -1.90
CA ALA A 164 -9.01 -7.32 -1.34
C ALA A 164 -10.35 -7.92 -0.86
N GLY A 165 -11.28 -7.08 -0.39
CA GLY A 165 -12.56 -7.49 0.18
C GLY A 165 -12.76 -7.00 1.62
N LYS A 166 -14.02 -6.81 2.01
CA LYS A 166 -14.41 -6.29 3.33
C LYS A 166 -14.03 -7.21 4.50
N THR A 167 -13.92 -8.52 4.27
CA THR A 167 -13.55 -9.52 5.29
C THR A 167 -12.18 -9.24 5.92
N TYR A 168 -11.26 -8.61 5.17
CA TYR A 168 -9.95 -8.22 5.67
C TYR A 168 -9.96 -7.04 6.65
N MET A 169 -11.14 -6.51 7.02
CA MET A 169 -11.28 -5.53 8.10
C MET A 169 -10.64 -6.03 9.41
N ILE A 170 -10.71 -7.33 9.66
CA ILE A 170 -10.13 -7.96 10.87
C ILE A 170 -8.62 -7.69 10.97
N PHE A 171 -7.89 -7.73 9.84
CA PHE A 171 -6.46 -7.43 9.82
C PHE A 171 -6.19 -5.99 10.30
N PHE A 172 -6.94 -5.02 9.79
CA PHE A 172 -6.78 -3.62 10.19
C PHE A 172 -7.16 -3.37 11.65
N VAL A 173 -8.21 -4.02 12.15
CA VAL A 173 -8.59 -3.93 13.57
C VAL A 173 -7.46 -4.46 14.46
N LEU A 174 -6.87 -5.61 14.13
CA LEU A 174 -5.75 -6.17 14.88
C LEU A 174 -4.51 -5.26 14.83
N VAL A 175 -4.17 -4.72 13.66
CA VAL A 175 -3.01 -3.83 13.51
C VAL A 175 -3.22 -2.50 14.23
N ILE A 176 -4.40 -1.89 14.18
CA ILE A 176 -4.67 -0.62 14.87
C ILE A 176 -4.72 -0.84 16.39
N PHE A 177 -5.34 -1.93 16.85
CA PHE A 177 -5.41 -2.23 18.27
C PHE A 177 -4.04 -2.59 18.88
N LEU A 178 -3.31 -3.51 18.27
CA LEU A 178 -2.00 -3.95 18.76
C LEU A 178 -0.87 -2.99 18.39
N GLY A 179 -0.96 -2.30 17.26
CA GLY A 179 0.04 -1.34 16.80
C GLY A 179 -0.14 0.01 17.48
N SER A 180 -1.25 0.69 17.23
CA SER A 180 -1.43 2.08 17.68
C SER A 180 -1.66 2.17 19.19
N PHE A 181 -2.63 1.43 19.74
CA PHE A 181 -2.94 1.57 21.16
C PHE A 181 -1.83 1.02 22.07
N TYR A 182 -1.33 -0.18 21.79
CA TYR A 182 -0.32 -0.78 22.67
C TYR A 182 1.05 -0.12 22.53
N LEU A 183 1.55 0.13 21.30
CA LEU A 183 2.89 0.71 21.14
C LEU A 183 2.95 2.19 21.54
N ILE A 184 1.92 3.00 21.25
CA ILE A 184 1.90 4.40 21.70
C ILE A 184 1.83 4.47 23.23
N ASN A 185 0.99 3.65 23.87
CA ASN A 185 0.92 3.61 25.33
C ASN A 185 2.24 3.16 25.97
N LEU A 186 2.96 2.22 25.34
CA LEU A 186 4.28 1.80 25.82
C LEU A 186 5.31 2.91 25.66
N ILE A 187 5.33 3.62 24.53
CA ILE A 187 6.19 4.80 24.33
C ILE A 187 5.89 5.88 25.38
N LEU A 188 4.61 6.21 25.59
CA LEU A 188 4.20 7.20 26.59
C LEU A 188 4.62 6.80 28.01
N ALA A 189 4.46 5.52 28.37
CA ALA A 189 4.88 5.00 29.68
C ALA A 189 6.41 5.13 29.86
N VAL A 190 7.21 4.77 28.85
CA VAL A 190 8.68 4.87 28.95
C VAL A 190 9.16 6.32 28.93
N VAL A 191 8.51 7.21 28.18
CA VAL A 191 8.80 8.65 28.23
C VAL A 191 8.48 9.22 29.61
N ALA A 192 7.35 8.82 30.22
CA ALA A 192 6.99 9.26 31.56
C ALA A 192 8.01 8.77 32.61
N MET A 193 8.38 7.48 32.60
CA MET A 193 9.40 6.94 33.50
C MET A 193 10.76 7.63 33.31
N ALA A 194 11.18 7.87 32.06
CA ALA A 194 12.43 8.55 31.78
C ALA A 194 12.44 10.02 32.25
N TYR A 195 11.30 10.71 32.15
CA TYR A 195 11.13 12.07 32.64
C TYR A 195 11.17 12.14 34.17
N GLU A 196 10.49 11.21 34.85
CA GLU A 196 10.49 11.12 36.31
C GLU A 196 11.91 10.88 36.85
N GLU A 197 12.67 9.95 36.26
CA GLU A 197 14.06 9.70 36.61
C GLU A 197 14.97 10.92 36.35
N GLN A 198 14.75 11.68 35.28
CA GLN A 198 15.51 12.92 35.03
C GLN A 198 15.16 14.02 36.04
N ASN A 199 13.88 14.14 36.40
CA ASN A 199 13.43 15.14 37.35
C ASN A 199 13.96 14.84 38.76
N GLN A 200 13.93 13.58 39.19
CA GLN A 200 14.56 13.14 40.45
C GLN A 200 16.06 13.46 40.48
N ALA A 201 16.83 13.10 39.44
CA ALA A 201 18.25 13.41 39.39
C ALA A 201 18.55 14.92 39.46
N THR A 202 17.71 15.74 38.82
CA THR A 202 17.85 17.20 38.86
C THR A 202 17.56 17.78 40.24
N MET A 203 16.57 17.22 40.95
CA MET A 203 16.24 17.60 42.33
C MET A 203 17.37 17.22 43.29
N GLU A 204 17.91 16.00 43.20
CA GLU A 204 19.03 15.53 44.02
C GLU A 204 20.30 16.39 43.82
N GLU A 205 20.60 16.77 42.57
CA GLU A 205 21.72 17.68 42.27
C GLU A 205 21.51 19.09 42.85
N ALA A 206 20.27 19.55 42.98
CA ALA A 206 19.96 20.85 43.59
C ALA A 206 20.14 20.81 45.12
N GLU A 207 19.66 19.77 45.78
CA GLU A 207 19.84 19.56 47.23
C GLU A 207 21.33 19.43 47.61
N GLN A 208 22.12 18.71 46.82
CA GLN A 208 23.57 18.60 47.05
C GLN A 208 24.28 19.95 46.95
N LYS A 209 23.90 20.78 45.96
CA LYS A 209 24.46 22.13 45.84
C LYS A 209 24.07 23.00 47.02
N GLU A 210 22.85 22.91 47.52
CA GLU A 210 22.42 23.66 48.72
C GLU A 210 23.17 23.22 49.98
N ALA A 211 23.50 21.94 50.13
CA ALA A 211 24.26 21.42 51.28
C ALA A 211 25.76 21.79 51.24
N GLU A 212 26.31 22.16 50.08
CA GLU A 212 27.69 22.62 49.92
C GLU A 212 27.87 24.13 50.24
N PHE A 213 26.78 24.89 50.38
CA PHE A 213 26.79 26.32 50.75
C PHE A 213 26.49 26.55 52.24
#